data_AF-A0A7U4M2A5-F1
#
_entry.id   AF-A0A7U4M2A5-F1
#
_cell.length_a   1.000
_cell.length_b   1.000
_cell.length_c   1.000
_cell.angle_alpha   90.00
_cell.angle_beta   90.00
_cell.angle_gamma   90.00
#
_symmetry.space_group_name_H-M   'P 1'
#
loop_
_entity.id
_entity.type
_entity.pdbx_description
1 polymer ?
#
loop_
_entity_poly.entity_id
_entity_poly.type
_entity_poly.pdbx_seq_one_letter_code
_entity_poly.pdbx_strand_id
1 'polypeptide(L)'
;MKKRITGLILTGAAVFVLSGCDTDVVLVDPGPELVTLFLMDDLTGSGAAYVPYTCYAPDGAISAEDVTTRRGAFTFVPGERCEFDLYGFNGTVAVDEEPLYIADDLGEGKDDIPYSCNNGSEATEGTTDIFGYFEYPADAFCKFYL
;
A
#
# COMPACT_ATOMS: atom_id res chain seq x y z
N MET A 1 -15.32 0.35 -40.91
CA MET A 1 -16.55 0.96 -40.34
C MET A 1 -17.06 0.13 -39.16
N LYS A 2 -16.85 0.60 -37.92
CA LYS A 2 -17.86 0.72 -36.84
C LYS A 2 -17.15 1.20 -35.58
N LYS A 3 -17.37 2.47 -35.24
CA LYS A 3 -17.04 3.07 -33.94
C LYS A 3 -18.00 2.51 -32.88
N ARG A 4 -17.53 2.26 -31.67
CA ARG A 4 -18.35 2.27 -30.46
C ARG A 4 -17.59 3.01 -29.36
N ILE A 5 -18.12 4.18 -29.03
CA ILE A 5 -17.78 5.02 -27.89
C ILE A 5 -18.91 4.79 -26.89
N THR A 6 -18.59 4.30 -25.70
CA THR A 6 -19.42 4.40 -24.48
C THR A 6 -18.45 4.07 -23.33
N GLY A 7 -17.97 4.99 -22.49
CA GLY A 7 -18.68 6.06 -21.81
C GLY A 7 -19.29 5.49 -20.53
N LEU A 8 -18.49 5.32 -19.47
CA LEU A 8 -19.00 4.94 -18.15
C LEU A 8 -19.07 6.20 -17.28
N ILE A 9 -20.26 6.43 -16.77
CA ILE A 9 -20.71 7.63 -16.07
C ILE A 9 -20.21 7.56 -14.61
N LEU A 10 -19.45 8.56 -14.19
CA LEU A 10 -19.18 8.88 -12.79
C LEU A 10 -20.51 9.00 -12.04
N THR A 11 -20.75 8.14 -11.07
CA THR A 11 -21.94 8.23 -10.21
C THR A 11 -21.52 8.75 -8.85
N GLY A 12 -21.22 10.04 -8.78
CA GLY A 12 -21.09 10.76 -7.51
C GLY A 12 -22.49 11.10 -7.00
N ALA A 13 -22.95 10.43 -5.95
CA ALA A 13 -24.23 10.75 -5.31
C ALA A 13 -24.08 12.04 -4.51
N ALA A 14 -24.55 13.15 -5.07
CA ALA A 14 -24.73 14.39 -4.33
C ALA A 14 -25.98 14.28 -3.44
N VAL A 15 -25.80 14.27 -2.12
CA VAL A 15 -26.90 14.34 -1.15
C VAL A 15 -27.30 15.80 -0.99
N PHE A 16 -28.43 16.19 -1.59
CA PHE A 16 -29.03 17.51 -1.42
C PHE A 16 -29.99 17.51 -0.22
N VAL A 17 -29.61 18.20 0.86
CA VAL A 17 -30.54 18.54 1.94
C VAL A 17 -31.13 19.93 1.62
N LEU A 18 -32.40 19.96 1.23
CA LEU A 18 -33.15 21.20 1.01
C LEU A 18 -33.89 21.59 2.29
N SER A 19 -33.30 22.50 3.04
CA SER A 19 -34.02 23.28 4.05
C SER A 19 -33.59 24.73 3.95
N GLY A 20 -34.52 25.61 3.57
CA GLY A 20 -34.26 27.04 3.43
C GLY A 20 -33.90 27.68 4.77
N CYS A 21 -32.70 28.25 4.83
CA CYS A 21 -32.30 29.43 5.57
C CYS A 21 -30.91 29.79 5.04
N ASP A 22 -30.59 31.08 4.89
CA ASP A 22 -29.30 31.62 4.47
C ASP A 22 -28.12 30.91 5.17
N THR A 23 -27.52 29.91 4.52
CA THR A 23 -26.33 29.23 5.03
C THR A 23 -25.42 28.92 3.87
N ASP A 24 -24.24 29.54 3.91
CA ASP A 24 -23.04 29.16 3.19
C ASP A 24 -23.00 27.64 2.97
N VAL A 25 -22.90 27.21 1.71
CA VAL A 25 -22.67 25.81 1.37
C VAL A 25 -21.25 25.50 1.80
N VAL A 26 -21.10 24.98 3.02
CA VAL A 26 -19.82 24.44 3.49
C VAL A 26 -19.56 23.17 2.69
N LEU A 27 -18.69 23.27 1.70
CA LEU A 27 -18.12 22.10 1.05
C LEU A 27 -17.25 21.39 2.08
N VAL A 28 -17.79 20.32 2.67
CA VAL A 28 -17.00 19.41 3.51
C VAL A 28 -16.23 18.51 2.58
N ASP A 29 -14.92 18.73 2.50
CA ASP A 29 -13.99 17.80 1.85
C ASP A 29 -14.06 16.45 2.60
N PRO A 30 -14.45 15.34 1.95
CA PRO A 30 -14.56 14.03 2.61
C PRO A 30 -13.21 13.47 3.11
N GLY A 31 -12.10 14.13 2.80
CA GLY A 31 -10.75 13.63 3.08
C GLY A 31 -10.30 12.60 2.04
N PRO A 32 -9.04 12.13 2.15
CA PRO A 32 -8.48 11.20 1.18
C PRO A 32 -9.10 9.80 1.30
N GLU A 33 -9.25 9.12 0.16
CA GLU A 33 -9.62 7.70 0.12
C GLU A 33 -8.44 6.86 0.62
N LEU A 34 -8.69 6.01 1.61
CA LEU A 34 -7.68 5.14 2.22
C LEU A 34 -7.76 3.74 1.62
N VAL A 35 -6.60 3.15 1.34
CA VAL A 35 -6.46 1.77 0.89
C VAL A 35 -5.73 0.97 1.96
N THR A 36 -6.22 -0.23 2.24
CA THR A 36 -5.57 -1.18 3.17
C THR A 36 -5.08 -2.38 2.39
N LEU A 37 -3.79 -2.70 2.55
CA LEU A 37 -3.16 -3.92 2.07
C LEU A 37 -2.51 -4.66 3.25
N PHE A 38 -1.97 -5.83 2.98
CA PHE A 38 -1.41 -6.72 3.99
C PHE A 38 0.00 -7.13 3.59
N LEU A 39 0.96 -6.91 4.49
CA LEU A 39 2.28 -7.51 4.39
C LEU A 39 2.18 -8.91 5.00
N MET A 40 2.41 -9.92 4.18
CA MET A 40 2.19 -11.33 4.51
C MET A 40 3.51 -12.07 4.56
N ASP A 41 3.61 -13.04 5.46
CA ASP A 41 4.71 -13.97 5.61
C ASP A 41 4.22 -15.36 5.22
N ASP A 42 4.68 -15.83 4.06
CA ASP A 42 4.30 -17.12 3.50
C ASP A 42 4.80 -18.30 4.33
N LEU A 43 5.95 -18.15 5.01
CA LEU A 43 6.53 -19.21 5.84
C LEU A 43 5.64 -19.53 7.03
N THR A 44 5.08 -18.49 7.66
CA THR A 44 4.15 -18.64 8.78
C THR A 44 2.69 -18.72 8.35
N GLY A 45 2.38 -18.47 7.08
CA GLY A 45 1.02 -18.36 6.55
C GLY A 45 0.20 -17.27 7.25
N SER A 46 0.86 -16.25 7.77
CA SER A 46 0.28 -15.20 8.62
C SER A 46 0.73 -13.82 8.14
N GLY A 47 0.10 -12.77 8.66
CA GLY A 47 0.59 -11.41 8.41
C GLY A 47 1.89 -11.14 9.14
N ALA A 48 2.81 -10.43 8.49
CA ALA A 48 4.02 -9.91 9.10
C ALA A 48 3.63 -8.84 10.13
N ALA A 49 3.51 -9.25 11.39
CA ALA A 49 2.91 -8.46 12.44
C ALA A 49 3.87 -7.44 13.06
N TYR A 50 3.36 -6.25 13.38
CA TYR A 50 4.07 -5.21 14.12
C TYR A 50 5.35 -4.71 13.43
N VAL A 51 5.39 -4.78 12.10
CA VAL A 51 6.46 -4.22 11.26
C VAL A 51 6.26 -2.71 11.19
N PRO A 52 7.22 -1.90 11.67
CA PRO A 52 7.13 -0.45 11.59
C PRO A 52 7.10 0.03 10.14
N TYR A 53 6.27 1.03 9.86
CA TYR A 53 6.25 1.68 8.56
C TYR A 53 5.96 3.18 8.64
N THR A 54 6.50 3.92 7.68
CA THR A 54 6.26 5.36 7.48
C THR A 54 5.81 5.59 6.05
N CYS A 55 4.65 6.23 5.86
CA CYS A 55 4.18 6.66 4.56
C CYS A 55 4.48 8.14 4.32
N TYR A 56 4.82 8.43 3.08
CA TYR A 56 5.16 9.76 2.60
C TYR A 56 4.23 10.14 1.45
N ALA A 57 3.63 11.31 1.57
CA ALA A 57 2.87 11.95 0.51
C ALA A 57 3.78 12.29 -0.70
N PRO A 58 3.22 12.55 -1.89
CA PRO A 58 4.01 12.89 -3.09
C PRO A 58 4.94 14.09 -2.94
N ASP A 59 4.66 15.01 -2.01
CA ASP A 59 5.51 16.16 -1.68
C ASP A 59 6.64 15.83 -0.69
N GLY A 60 6.70 14.58 -0.22
CA GLY A 60 7.68 14.08 0.74
C GLY A 60 7.30 14.31 2.21
N ALA A 61 6.14 14.89 2.51
CA ALA A 61 5.65 15.01 3.88
C ALA A 61 5.28 13.63 4.44
N ILE A 62 5.57 13.39 5.72
CA ILE A 62 5.09 12.20 6.42
C ILE A 62 3.57 12.29 6.55
N SER A 63 2.86 11.30 6.03
CA SER A 63 1.40 11.20 6.11
C SER A 63 0.94 10.18 7.14
N ALA A 64 1.75 9.15 7.41
CA ALA A 64 1.51 8.16 8.45
C ALA A 64 2.81 7.60 9.03
N GLU A 65 2.80 7.31 10.33
CA GLU A 65 3.82 6.54 11.05
C GLU A 65 3.09 5.54 11.95
N ASP A 66 3.22 4.25 11.68
CA ASP A 66 2.49 3.20 12.41
C ASP A 66 3.26 1.87 12.33
N VAL A 67 2.64 0.79 12.83
CA VAL A 67 3.09 -0.59 12.68
C VAL A 67 2.01 -1.41 12.00
N THR A 68 2.39 -2.44 11.24
CA THR A 68 1.41 -3.39 10.72
C THR A 68 0.62 -4.04 11.85
N THR A 69 -0.66 -4.32 11.61
CA THR A 69 -1.50 -5.02 12.59
C THR A 69 -1.01 -6.45 12.80
N ARG A 70 -1.61 -7.19 13.77
CA ARG A 70 -1.34 -8.63 13.93
C ARG A 70 -1.57 -9.44 12.64
N ARG A 71 -2.43 -8.95 11.74
CA ARG A 71 -2.70 -9.59 10.45
C ARG A 71 -1.83 -9.05 9.32
N GLY A 72 -0.82 -8.23 9.60
CA GLY A 72 0.04 -7.63 8.58
C GLY A 72 -0.57 -6.42 7.87
N ALA A 73 -1.79 -6.02 8.26
CA ALA A 73 -2.49 -4.91 7.60
C ALA A 73 -1.76 -3.57 7.81
N PHE A 74 -1.66 -2.77 6.76
CA PHE A 74 -1.22 -1.37 6.76
C PHE A 74 -2.14 -0.54 5.86
N THR A 75 -2.26 0.75 6.14
CA THR A 75 -3.16 1.66 5.41
C THR A 75 -2.41 2.88 4.90
N PHE A 76 -2.74 3.32 3.69
CA PHE A 76 -2.10 4.41 2.98
C PHE A 76 -3.12 5.15 2.09
N VAL A 77 -2.72 6.33 1.60
CA VAL A 77 -3.43 7.05 0.54
C VAL A 77 -2.81 6.69 -0.82
N PRO A 78 -3.57 6.39 -1.88
CA PRO A 78 -3.02 6.15 -3.20
C PRO A 78 -2.11 7.29 -3.68
N GLY A 79 -0.96 6.94 -4.25
CA GLY A 79 0.13 7.83 -4.64
C GLY A 79 1.23 8.00 -3.59
N GLU A 80 1.08 7.41 -2.40
CA GLU A 80 2.08 7.47 -1.34
C GLU A 80 3.25 6.51 -1.55
N ARG A 81 4.36 6.82 -0.91
CA ARG A 81 5.47 5.88 -0.74
C ARG A 81 5.52 5.43 0.70
N CYS A 82 5.32 4.14 0.97
CA CYS A 82 5.43 3.59 2.32
C CYS A 82 6.72 2.81 2.49
N GLU A 83 7.49 3.13 3.53
CA GLU A 83 8.77 2.52 3.87
C GLU A 83 8.60 1.64 5.11
N PHE A 84 8.96 0.36 4.99
CA PHE A 84 8.86 -0.65 6.04
C PHE A 84 10.25 -0.98 6.58
N ASP A 85 10.36 -1.09 7.90
CA ASP A 85 11.55 -1.59 8.59
C ASP A 85 11.43 -3.12 8.73
N LEU A 86 12.12 -3.85 7.85
CA LEU A 86 12.13 -5.32 7.86
C LEU A 86 13.30 -5.88 8.68
N TYR A 87 13.73 -5.18 9.72
CA TYR A 87 14.68 -5.73 10.69
C TYR A 87 14.13 -7.01 11.33
N GLY A 88 14.95 -8.06 11.32
CA GLY A 88 14.61 -9.40 11.81
C GLY A 88 14.07 -10.38 10.76
N PHE A 89 13.93 -9.95 9.50
CA PHE A 89 13.61 -10.83 8.37
C PHE A 89 14.89 -11.20 7.61
N ASN A 90 15.06 -12.48 7.22
CA ASN A 90 16.32 -12.96 6.63
C ASN A 90 16.50 -12.58 5.15
N GLY A 91 15.50 -11.97 4.53
CA GLY A 91 15.56 -11.57 3.12
C GLY A 91 15.46 -12.75 2.16
N THR A 92 15.24 -12.44 0.90
CA THR A 92 15.12 -13.44 -0.18
C THR A 92 16.42 -13.63 -0.97
N VAL A 93 17.36 -12.70 -0.82
CA VAL A 93 18.60 -12.66 -1.63
C VAL A 93 19.65 -13.66 -1.12
N ALA A 94 19.66 -13.93 0.19
CA ALA A 94 20.68 -14.76 0.84
C ALA A 94 20.24 -16.21 1.11
N VAL A 95 18.93 -16.42 1.26
CA VAL A 95 18.30 -17.71 1.49
C VAL A 95 17.08 -17.75 0.57
N ASP A 96 16.95 -18.78 -0.27
CA ASP A 96 15.81 -18.97 -1.19
C ASP A 96 14.47 -19.21 -0.43
N GLU A 97 14.38 -18.79 0.84
CA GLU A 97 13.24 -19.01 1.73
C GLU A 97 13.16 -17.85 2.74
N GLU A 98 12.19 -16.96 2.51
CA GLU A 98 11.37 -16.22 3.49
C GLU A 98 10.57 -15.18 2.70
N PRO A 99 9.59 -15.61 1.88
CA PRO A 99 9.01 -14.68 0.91
C PRO A 99 7.89 -13.90 1.59
N LEU A 100 8.19 -12.63 1.89
CA LEU A 100 7.16 -11.65 2.15
C LEU A 100 6.44 -11.31 0.85
N TYR A 101 5.14 -11.04 0.94
CA TYR A 101 4.34 -10.57 -0.18
C TYR A 101 3.31 -9.54 0.26
N ILE A 102 2.90 -8.70 -0.68
CA ILE A 102 1.80 -7.75 -0.49
C ILE A 102 0.51 -8.37 -1.00
N ALA A 103 -0.54 -8.37 -0.18
CA ALA A 103 -1.84 -8.92 -0.52
C ALA A 103 -2.99 -7.96 -0.20
N ASP A 104 -4.16 -8.20 -0.77
CA ASP A 104 -5.41 -7.55 -0.36
C ASP A 104 -6.12 -8.28 0.79
N ASP A 105 -7.34 -7.85 1.10
CA ASP A 105 -8.16 -8.35 2.20
C ASP A 105 -8.68 -9.78 2.00
N LEU A 106 -8.58 -10.31 0.77
CA LEU A 106 -8.86 -11.70 0.44
C LEU A 106 -7.61 -12.58 0.54
N GLY A 107 -6.44 -11.98 0.77
CA GLY A 107 -5.15 -12.67 0.74
C GLY A 107 -4.63 -12.91 -0.67
N GLU A 108 -5.21 -12.25 -1.69
CA GLU A 108 -4.70 -12.33 -3.06
C GLU A 108 -3.52 -11.36 -3.22
N GLY A 109 -2.42 -11.87 -3.77
CA GLY A 109 -1.22 -11.10 -4.05
C GLY A 109 -1.47 -9.89 -4.95
N LYS A 110 -0.75 -8.78 -4.70
CA LYS A 110 -0.85 -7.55 -5.49
C LYS A 110 0.34 -7.40 -6.42
N ASP A 111 0.06 -7.59 -7.70
CA ASP A 111 0.99 -7.40 -8.82
C ASP A 111 1.32 -5.92 -9.08
N ASP A 112 2.41 -5.69 -9.81
CA ASP A 112 2.80 -4.38 -10.36
C ASP A 112 2.99 -3.25 -9.33
N ILE A 113 3.29 -3.55 -8.06
CA ILE A 113 3.68 -2.55 -7.06
C ILE A 113 5.19 -2.31 -7.15
N PRO A 114 5.65 -1.13 -7.57
CA PRO A 114 7.07 -0.82 -7.59
C PRO A 114 7.63 -0.81 -6.17
N TYR A 115 8.86 -1.31 -6.02
CA TYR A 115 9.56 -1.30 -4.75
C TYR A 115 11.05 -1.05 -4.87
N SER A 116 11.65 -0.60 -3.77
CA SER A 116 13.11 -0.57 -3.58
C SER A 116 13.46 -0.91 -2.15
N CYS A 117 14.38 -1.85 -1.94
CA CYS A 117 14.81 -2.31 -0.63
C CYS A 117 16.32 -2.15 -0.47
N ASN A 118 16.77 -1.78 0.73
CA ASN A 118 18.20 -1.57 1.00
C ASN A 118 18.53 -1.79 2.48
N ASN A 119 19.61 -2.51 2.79
CA ASN A 119 20.10 -2.73 4.16
C ASN A 119 21.46 -2.06 4.46
N GLY A 120 21.93 -1.19 3.57
CA GLY A 120 23.20 -0.47 3.62
C GLY A 120 24.36 -1.17 2.90
N SER A 121 24.25 -2.48 2.64
CA SER A 121 25.25 -3.26 1.90
C SER A 121 24.74 -3.79 0.56
N GLU A 122 23.47 -4.15 0.52
CA GLU A 122 22.80 -4.74 -0.63
C GLU A 122 21.53 -3.95 -0.93
N ALA A 123 21.13 -3.94 -2.19
CA ALA A 123 19.92 -3.28 -2.64
C ALA A 123 19.23 -4.12 -3.71
N THR A 124 17.90 -4.13 -3.65
CA THR A 124 17.03 -4.72 -4.67
C THR A 124 16.00 -3.68 -5.08
N GLU A 125 15.56 -3.75 -6.32
CA GLU A 125 14.51 -2.89 -6.88
C GLU A 125 13.74 -3.67 -7.93
N GLY A 126 12.45 -3.38 -8.08
CA GLY A 126 11.60 -4.11 -9.00
C GLY A 126 10.13 -3.73 -8.87
N THR A 127 9.29 -4.64 -9.35
CA THR A 127 7.84 -4.62 -9.14
C THR A 127 7.45 -5.95 -8.53
N THR A 128 6.44 -5.95 -7.65
CA THR A 128 5.86 -7.19 -7.15
C THR A 128 5.37 -8.05 -8.31
N ASP A 129 5.43 -9.37 -8.16
CA ASP A 129 4.91 -10.30 -9.16
C ASP A 129 3.39 -10.54 -9.00
N ILE A 130 2.83 -11.42 -9.83
CA ILE A 130 1.40 -11.77 -9.83
C ILE A 130 0.88 -12.32 -8.48
N PHE A 131 1.78 -12.73 -7.58
CA PHE A 131 1.47 -13.22 -6.24
C PHE A 131 1.84 -12.22 -5.15
N GLY A 132 2.28 -11.01 -5.53
CA GLY A 132 2.66 -9.94 -4.61
C GLY A 132 4.06 -10.07 -4.04
N TYR A 133 4.86 -11.06 -4.48
CA TYR A 133 6.21 -11.27 -3.96
C TYR A 133 7.15 -10.16 -4.42
N PHE A 134 8.08 -9.79 -3.55
CA PHE A 134 9.16 -8.86 -3.84
C PHE A 134 10.47 -9.37 -3.25
N GLU A 135 11.58 -9.03 -3.91
CA GLU A 135 12.91 -9.36 -3.41
C GLU A 135 13.42 -8.33 -2.42
N TYR A 136 14.01 -8.76 -1.32
CA TYR A 136 14.62 -7.85 -0.34
C TYR A 136 15.84 -8.47 0.35
N PRO A 137 16.88 -7.67 0.66
CA PRO A 137 17.98 -8.11 1.51
C PRO A 137 17.52 -8.38 2.95
N ALA A 138 18.30 -9.14 3.71
CA ALA A 138 18.09 -9.28 5.16
C ALA A 138 18.14 -7.92 5.86
N ASP A 139 17.30 -7.72 6.87
CA ASP A 139 17.25 -6.49 7.68
C ASP A 139 17.12 -5.19 6.85
N ALA A 140 16.35 -5.22 5.77
CA ALA A 140 16.24 -4.10 4.84
C ALA A 140 15.15 -3.08 5.23
N PHE A 141 15.34 -1.85 4.79
CA PHE A 141 14.25 -0.88 4.65
C PHE A 141 13.67 -1.00 3.24
N CYS A 142 12.38 -1.34 3.14
CA CYS A 142 11.69 -1.54 1.87
C CYS A 142 10.65 -0.46 1.61
N LYS A 143 10.78 0.23 0.49
CA LYS A 143 9.88 1.28 0.02
C LYS A 143 8.96 0.70 -1.04
N PHE A 144 7.65 0.86 -0.87
CA PHE A 144 6.63 0.56 -1.87
C PHE A 144 6.00 1.86 -2.36
N TYR A 145 5.75 1.94 -3.67
CA TYR A 145 5.12 3.10 -4.31
C TYR A 145 3.67 2.71 -4.65
N LEU A 146 2.73 3.19 -3.83
CA LEU A 146 1.37 2.68 -3.71
C LEU A 146 0.31 3.67 -4.23
#